data_AF-A0AB39QNQ6-F1
#
_entry.id   AF-A0AB39QNQ6-F1
#
_cell.length_a   1.000
_cell.length_b   1.000
_cell.length_c   1.000
_cell.angle_alpha   90.00
_cell.angle_beta   90.00
_cell.angle_gamma   90.00
#
_symmetry.space_group_name_H-M   'P 1'
#
loop_
_entity.id
_entity.type
_entity.pdbx_description
1 polymer ?
#
loop_
_entity_poly.entity_id
_entity_poly.type
_entity_poly.pdbx_seq_one_letter_code
_entity_poly.pdbx_strand_id
1 'polypeptide(L)'
;MDLTGYSTDFTVHASFPDAMRRFVARARRRWPQLLLSGEPVAQEADWRLPEPDDDYSGIVTFSAGQEMEDSWEENGYALDDSGQGPYAVFYRRRTGPLHATTISGIRTDDSVTVQAVEGTSLLIAEYYTISLLTPEDPTADPFSAAVVNDFVGSFDATVQVVKAV
;
A
#
# COMPACT_ATOMS: atom_id res chain seq x y z
N MET A 1 13.30 16.99 -6.37
CA MET A 1 13.71 16.17 -5.22
C MET A 1 13.87 14.77 -5.74
N ASP A 2 15.07 14.21 -5.63
CA ASP A 2 15.27 12.79 -5.97
C ASP A 2 14.55 11.95 -4.92
N LEU A 3 13.73 10.99 -5.33
CA LEU A 3 13.08 10.05 -4.42
C LEU A 3 14.16 9.11 -3.87
N THR A 4 14.58 9.32 -2.62
CA THR A 4 15.66 8.57 -1.97
C THR A 4 15.20 7.25 -1.32
N GLY A 5 14.10 6.65 -1.79
CA GLY A 5 13.56 5.40 -1.26
C GLY A 5 13.53 4.25 -2.27
N TYR A 6 13.13 3.06 -1.81
CA TYR A 6 12.98 1.85 -2.62
C TYR A 6 11.52 1.62 -3.00
N SER A 7 11.24 1.60 -4.30
CA SER A 7 9.88 1.39 -4.81
C SER A 7 9.56 -0.10 -4.93
N THR A 8 8.41 -0.51 -4.40
CA THR A 8 7.75 -1.76 -4.74
C THR A 8 6.48 -1.46 -5.51
N ASP A 9 6.42 -1.89 -6.77
CA ASP A 9 5.32 -1.55 -7.68
C ASP A 9 4.26 -2.65 -7.72
N PHE A 10 2.99 -2.24 -7.73
CA PHE A 10 1.84 -3.13 -7.81
C PHE A 10 0.85 -2.68 -8.89
N THR A 11 0.19 -3.66 -9.49
CA THR A 11 -1.07 -3.45 -10.20
C THR A 11 -2.19 -4.14 -9.43
N VAL A 12 -3.21 -3.38 -9.02
CA VAL A 12 -4.29 -3.89 -8.18
C VAL A 12 -5.66 -3.56 -8.74
N HIS A 13 -6.64 -4.37 -8.40
CA HIS A 13 -8.04 -4.18 -8.80
C HIS A 13 -8.66 -2.90 -8.16
N ALA A 14 -9.84 -2.50 -8.66
CA ALA A 14 -10.64 -1.36 -8.17
C ALA A 14 -11.01 -1.40 -6.66
N SER A 15 -10.74 -2.51 -5.96
CA SER A 15 -10.87 -2.61 -4.49
C SER A 15 -9.77 -1.86 -3.72
N PHE A 16 -8.84 -1.20 -4.40
CA PHE A 16 -7.74 -0.46 -3.78
C PHE A 16 -8.18 0.55 -2.70
N PRO A 17 -9.22 1.39 -2.87
CA PRO A 17 -9.61 2.33 -1.83
C PRO A 17 -9.98 1.65 -0.49
N ASP A 18 -10.62 0.48 -0.55
CA ASP A 18 -10.93 -0.32 0.64
C ASP A 18 -9.68 -0.95 1.25
N ALA A 19 -8.78 -1.47 0.42
CA ALA A 19 -7.49 -2.01 0.88
C ALA A 19 -6.66 -0.92 1.57
N MET A 20 -6.58 0.28 0.97
CA MET A 20 -5.85 1.41 1.53
C MET A 20 -6.38 1.82 2.90
N ARG A 21 -7.70 1.83 3.11
CA ARG A 21 -8.29 2.08 4.44
C ARG A 21 -7.81 1.04 5.46
N ARG A 22 -7.77 -0.24 5.09
CA ARG A 22 -7.23 -1.31 5.97
C ARG A 22 -5.71 -1.21 6.17
N PHE A 23 -4.99 -0.65 5.20
CA PHE A 23 -3.55 -0.40 5.33
C PHE A 23 -3.29 0.74 6.32
N VAL A 24 -4.02 1.86 6.21
CA VAL A 24 -4.02 2.95 7.20
C VAL A 24 -4.35 2.43 8.60
N ALA A 25 -5.33 1.55 8.72
CA ALA A 25 -5.68 0.91 9.99
C ALA A 25 -4.50 0.15 10.62
N ARG A 26 -3.75 -0.61 9.81
CA ARG A 26 -2.56 -1.34 10.25
C ARG A 26 -1.44 -0.37 10.66
N ALA A 27 -1.19 0.65 9.83
CA ALA A 27 -0.21 1.69 10.13
C ALA A 27 -0.51 2.39 11.47
N ARG A 28 -1.78 2.68 11.76
CA ARG A 28 -2.19 3.31 13.04
C ARG A 28 -2.01 2.40 14.25
N ARG A 29 -2.13 1.08 14.08
CA ARG A 29 -1.82 0.12 15.16
C ARG A 29 -0.33 0.08 15.46
N ARG A 30 0.51 0.24 14.42
CA ARG A 30 1.97 0.38 14.57
C ARG A 30 2.33 1.73 15.20
N TRP A 31 1.73 2.81 14.73
CA TRP A 31 2.00 4.19 15.15
C TRP A 31 0.72 4.86 15.65
N PRO A 32 0.50 4.90 16.98
CA PRO A 32 -0.68 5.57 17.55
C PRO A 32 -0.77 7.07 17.23
N GLN A 33 0.36 7.72 16.94
CA GLN A 33 0.47 9.12 16.54
C GLN A 33 0.64 9.31 15.02
N LEU A 34 0.27 8.30 14.22
CA LEU A 34 0.36 8.32 12.76
C LEU A 34 -0.15 9.64 12.17
N LEU A 35 0.69 10.27 11.35
CA LEU A 35 0.28 11.33 10.44
C LEU A 35 0.17 10.74 9.03
N LEU A 36 -0.88 11.17 8.31
CA LEU A 36 -1.06 10.90 6.89
C LEU A 36 -0.99 12.22 6.14
N SER A 37 -0.04 12.35 5.21
CA SER A 37 0.17 13.61 4.48
C SER A 37 0.36 14.79 5.44
N GLY A 38 1.12 14.58 6.52
CA GLY A 38 1.38 15.58 7.58
C GLY A 38 0.24 15.81 8.57
N GLU A 39 -0.92 15.17 8.40
CA GLU A 39 -2.11 15.43 9.20
C GLU A 39 -2.50 14.23 10.09
N PRO A 40 -2.99 14.46 11.33
CA PRO A 40 -3.50 13.38 12.17
C PRO A 40 -4.65 12.63 11.51
N VAL A 41 -4.63 11.30 11.61
CA VAL A 41 -5.74 10.50 11.07
C VAL A 41 -7.01 10.72 11.90
N ALA A 42 -8.08 11.17 11.23
CA ALA A 42 -9.44 11.16 11.78
C ALA A 42 -9.86 9.72 12.20
N GLN A 43 -11.10 9.51 12.65
CA GLN A 43 -11.53 8.14 12.95
C GLN A 43 -11.38 7.24 11.69
N GLU A 44 -10.88 6.02 11.87
CA GLU A 44 -10.53 5.09 10.77
C GLU A 44 -11.71 4.83 9.81
N ALA A 45 -12.93 4.83 10.34
CA ALA A 45 -14.15 4.63 9.56
C ALA A 45 -14.41 5.74 8.53
N ASP A 46 -13.94 6.95 8.84
CA ASP A 46 -14.22 8.17 8.08
C ASP A 46 -13.13 8.49 7.07
N TRP A 47 -11.96 7.86 7.19
CA TRP A 47 -10.88 8.05 6.24
C TRP A 47 -11.27 7.51 4.85
N ARG A 48 -10.93 8.28 3.82
CA ARG A 48 -11.14 7.96 2.42
C ARG A 48 -9.85 8.23 1.67
N LEU A 49 -9.57 7.37 0.68
CA LEU A 49 -8.49 7.61 -0.26
C LEU A 49 -8.74 8.94 -0.97
N PRO A 50 -7.78 9.89 -0.95
CA PRO A 50 -7.94 11.14 -1.67
C PRO A 50 -8.17 10.92 -3.17
N GLU A 51 -8.97 11.76 -3.81
CA GLU A 51 -9.06 11.74 -5.27
C GLU A 51 -7.77 12.37 -5.83
N PRO A 52 -7.03 11.66 -6.70
CA PRO A 52 -5.84 12.23 -7.31
C PRO A 52 -6.24 13.33 -8.31
N ASP A 53 -5.39 14.33 -8.47
CA ASP A 53 -5.50 15.28 -9.58
C ASP A 53 -5.28 14.54 -10.91
N ASP A 54 -5.95 14.95 -11.98
CA ASP A 54 -5.96 14.23 -13.27
C ASP A 54 -4.55 14.17 -13.90
N ASP A 55 -3.71 15.17 -13.60
CA ASP A 55 -2.37 15.34 -14.16
C ASP A 55 -1.29 14.58 -13.38
N TYR A 56 -1.56 14.17 -12.13
CA TYR A 56 -0.54 13.61 -11.23
C TYR A 56 -0.98 12.28 -10.60
N SER A 57 -0.01 11.49 -10.14
CA SER A 57 -0.32 10.38 -9.24
C SER A 57 -0.78 10.94 -7.90
N GLY A 58 -1.82 10.34 -7.33
CA GLY A 58 -2.14 10.59 -5.93
C GLY A 58 -1.02 10.08 -5.04
N ILE A 59 -0.82 10.74 -3.91
CA ILE A 59 0.16 10.36 -2.90
C ILE A 59 -0.50 10.36 -1.53
N VAL A 60 -0.24 9.31 -0.75
CA VAL A 60 -0.50 9.29 0.69
C VAL A 60 0.82 9.00 1.37
N THR A 61 1.27 9.92 2.22
CA THR A 61 2.49 9.72 3.01
C THR A 61 2.15 9.23 4.40
N PHE A 62 3.09 8.54 5.04
CA PHE A 62 2.93 7.93 6.36
C PHE A 62 4.17 8.25 7.20
N SER A 63 3.93 8.75 8.40
CA SER A 63 4.97 9.01 9.39
C SER A 63 4.47 8.69 10.80
N ALA A 64 5.38 8.32 11.70
CA ALA A 64 5.03 7.89 13.05
C ALA A 64 4.52 9.03 13.96
N GLY A 65 4.69 10.27 13.54
CA GLY A 65 4.40 11.49 14.29
C GLY A 65 5.23 12.65 13.75
N GLN A 66 5.10 13.82 14.38
CA GLN A 66 5.72 15.06 13.91
C GLN A 66 7.25 14.97 13.78
N GLU A 67 7.93 14.31 14.73
CA GLU A 67 9.40 14.17 14.70
C GLU A 67 9.90 13.44 13.45
N MET A 68 9.15 12.44 12.98
CA MET A 68 9.49 11.73 11.74
C MET A 68 9.20 12.56 10.49
N GLU A 69 8.15 13.39 10.49
CA GLU A 69 7.91 14.35 9.39
C GLU A 69 9.02 15.38 9.31
N ASP A 70 9.39 15.98 10.45
CA ASP A 70 10.45 16.99 10.50
C ASP A 70 11.78 16.40 10.00
N SER A 71 12.10 15.17 10.43
CA SER A 71 13.28 14.44 9.94
C SER A 71 13.20 14.12 8.45
N TRP A 72 12.02 13.85 7.91
CA TRP A 72 11.84 13.51 6.50
C TRP A 72 12.20 14.69 5.58
N GLU A 73 11.80 15.90 5.94
CA GLU A 73 12.12 17.09 5.14
C GLU A 73 13.64 17.27 4.94
N GLU A 74 14.42 16.92 5.96
CA GLU A 74 15.88 17.05 5.94
C GLU A 74 16.59 15.80 5.39
N ASN A 75 16.12 14.60 5.73
CA ASN A 75 16.84 13.35 5.54
C ASN A 75 16.21 12.43 4.48
N GLY A 76 15.08 12.82 3.89
CA GLY A 76 14.36 11.96 2.94
C GLY A 76 13.80 10.72 3.63
N TYR A 77 13.80 9.60 2.92
CA TYR A 77 13.26 8.32 3.43
C TYR A 77 14.20 7.60 4.41
N ALA A 78 15.14 8.26 5.08
CA ALA A 78 16.07 7.59 5.98
C ALA A 78 15.36 6.94 7.19
N LEU A 79 15.92 5.83 7.69
CA LEU A 79 15.52 5.23 8.96
C LEU A 79 16.08 6.03 10.15
N ASP A 80 15.32 6.06 11.25
CA ASP A 80 15.73 6.57 12.54
C ASP A 80 16.51 5.52 13.38
N ASP A 81 16.93 5.91 14.58
CA ASP A 81 17.66 5.04 15.52
C ASP A 81 16.85 3.80 15.97
N SER A 82 15.53 3.81 15.77
CA SER A 82 14.66 2.66 16.04
C SER A 82 14.53 1.71 14.83
N GLY A 83 15.16 2.04 13.70
CA GLY A 83 15.06 1.30 12.45
C GLY A 83 13.73 1.52 11.74
N GLN A 84 13.07 2.67 11.94
CA GLN A 84 11.81 3.02 11.31
C GLN A 84 11.95 4.32 10.52
N GLY A 85 11.17 4.48 9.45
CA GLY A 85 11.23 5.69 8.63
C GLY A 85 9.91 5.97 7.93
N PRO A 86 9.77 7.15 7.33
CA PRO A 86 8.56 7.51 6.60
C PRO A 86 8.43 6.64 5.34
N TYR A 87 7.20 6.46 4.87
CA TYR A 87 6.93 5.78 3.60
C TYR A 87 5.75 6.43 2.88
N ALA A 88 5.62 6.16 1.58
CA ALA A 88 4.59 6.76 0.76
C ALA A 88 3.95 5.76 -0.20
N VAL A 89 2.65 5.92 -0.44
CA VAL A 89 1.90 5.19 -1.47
C VAL A 89 1.55 6.17 -2.57
N PHE A 90 2.17 5.99 -3.73
CA PHE A 90 1.78 6.65 -4.97
C PHE A 90 0.78 5.78 -5.71
N TYR A 91 -0.29 6.36 -6.22
CA TYR A 91 -1.32 5.61 -6.93
C TYR A 91 -1.92 6.39 -8.09
N ARG A 92 -2.37 5.65 -9.11
CA ARG A 92 -3.12 6.21 -10.22
C ARG A 92 -4.18 5.25 -10.68
N ARG A 93 -5.43 5.73 -10.77
CA ARG A 93 -6.55 4.98 -11.33
C ARG A 93 -6.40 4.89 -12.84
N ARG A 94 -6.67 3.72 -13.40
CA ARG A 94 -6.66 3.43 -14.83
C ARG A 94 -8.00 2.84 -15.22
N THR A 95 -8.66 3.46 -16.18
CA THR A 95 -10.01 3.09 -16.66
C THR A 95 -10.00 2.35 -17.99
N GLY A 96 -8.81 2.12 -18.56
CA GLY A 96 -8.64 1.27 -19.75
C GLY A 96 -8.38 -0.18 -19.37
N PRO A 97 -8.70 -1.15 -20.24
CA PRO A 97 -8.48 -2.56 -19.94
C PRO A 97 -6.99 -2.89 -19.89
N LEU A 98 -6.58 -3.60 -18.85
CA LEU A 98 -5.28 -4.27 -18.76
C LEU A 98 -5.45 -5.74 -19.12
N HIS A 99 -4.60 -6.23 -20.02
CA HIS A 99 -4.59 -7.61 -20.44
C HIS A 99 -3.18 -8.21 -20.30
N ALA A 100 -3.10 -9.39 -19.70
CA ALA A 100 -1.91 -10.23 -19.72
C ALA A 100 -2.29 -11.60 -20.28
N THR A 101 -1.48 -12.13 -21.20
CA THR A 101 -1.76 -13.42 -21.85
C THR A 101 -1.58 -14.60 -20.91
N THR A 102 -0.70 -14.45 -19.91
CA THR A 102 -0.29 -15.51 -19.01
C THR A 102 0.06 -14.91 -17.66
N ILE A 103 -0.58 -15.38 -16.60
CA ILE A 103 -0.23 -15.06 -15.22
C ILE A 103 0.74 -16.12 -14.71
N SER A 104 1.76 -15.68 -13.96
CA SER A 104 2.68 -16.58 -13.28
C SER A 104 3.07 -16.08 -11.90
N GLY A 105 3.59 -16.98 -11.07
CA GLY A 105 4.11 -16.63 -9.75
C GLY A 105 3.01 -16.39 -8.71
N ILE A 106 1.90 -17.12 -8.82
CA ILE A 106 0.77 -17.02 -7.89
C ILE A 106 1.24 -17.35 -6.47
N ARG A 107 0.93 -16.45 -5.52
CA ARG A 107 1.18 -16.63 -4.09
C ARG A 107 -0.15 -16.68 -3.35
N THR A 108 -0.51 -17.85 -2.87
CA THR A 108 -1.67 -18.10 -2.01
C THR A 108 -1.45 -19.41 -1.27
N ASP A 109 -2.08 -19.58 -0.11
CA ASP A 109 -2.04 -20.83 0.65
C ASP A 109 -2.92 -21.93 0.02
N ASP A 110 -3.76 -21.58 -0.96
CA ASP A 110 -4.62 -22.53 -1.67
C ASP A 110 -3.95 -23.05 -2.97
N SER A 111 -3.37 -24.25 -2.89
CA SER A 111 -2.76 -24.91 -4.04
C SER A 111 -3.72 -25.18 -5.21
N VAL A 112 -5.03 -25.30 -4.95
CA VAL A 112 -6.04 -25.49 -6.01
C VAL A 112 -6.18 -24.21 -6.81
N THR A 113 -6.22 -23.06 -6.13
CA THR A 113 -6.22 -21.74 -6.78
C THR A 113 -4.93 -21.53 -7.59
N VAL A 114 -3.76 -21.92 -7.07
CA VAL A 114 -2.50 -21.82 -7.85
C VAL A 114 -2.63 -22.58 -9.17
N GLN A 115 -3.05 -23.84 -9.14
CA GLN A 115 -3.18 -24.67 -10.35
C GLN A 115 -4.23 -24.13 -11.33
N ALA A 116 -5.31 -23.53 -10.82
CA ALA A 116 -6.39 -22.99 -11.65
C ALA A 116 -6.03 -21.66 -12.32
N VAL A 117 -5.16 -20.85 -11.71
CA VAL A 117 -4.86 -19.49 -12.16
C VAL A 117 -3.53 -19.42 -12.91
N GLU A 118 -2.52 -20.20 -12.52
CA GLU A 118 -1.23 -20.23 -13.21
C GLU A 118 -1.41 -20.56 -14.70
N GLY A 119 -0.83 -19.75 -15.58
CA GLY A 119 -0.94 -19.94 -17.03
C GLY A 119 -2.20 -19.33 -17.68
N THR A 120 -3.18 -18.88 -16.89
CA THR A 120 -4.40 -18.24 -17.41
C THR A 120 -4.15 -16.80 -17.87
N SER A 121 -5.03 -16.26 -18.71
CA SER A 121 -4.98 -14.85 -19.11
C SER A 121 -5.69 -13.96 -18.08
N LEU A 122 -5.13 -12.79 -17.82
CA LEU A 122 -5.72 -11.75 -16.97
C LEU A 122 -6.41 -10.70 -17.83
N LEU A 123 -7.64 -10.33 -17.48
CA LEU A 123 -8.31 -9.16 -18.02
C LEU A 123 -8.94 -8.36 -16.87
N ILE A 124 -8.50 -7.12 -16.69
CA ILE A 124 -9.03 -6.21 -15.67
C ILE A 124 -9.49 -4.93 -16.36
N ALA A 125 -10.76 -4.57 -16.20
CA ALA A 125 -11.34 -3.39 -16.84
C ALA A 125 -10.97 -2.07 -16.13
N GLU A 126 -10.78 -2.12 -14.81
CA GLU A 126 -10.39 -0.97 -14.00
C GLU A 126 -9.39 -1.40 -12.92
N TYR A 127 -8.29 -0.67 -12.83
CA TYR A 127 -7.19 -1.00 -11.93
C TYR A 127 -6.47 0.25 -11.43
N TYR A 128 -5.63 0.07 -10.41
CA TYR A 128 -4.69 1.06 -9.94
C TYR A 128 -3.27 0.58 -10.20
N THR A 129 -2.42 1.48 -10.68
CA THR A 129 -0.96 1.31 -10.63
C THR A 129 -0.46 1.99 -9.37
N ILE A 130 0.34 1.29 -8.59
CA ILE A 130 0.79 1.72 -7.26
C ILE A 130 2.29 1.57 -7.16
N SER A 131 2.95 2.53 -6.53
CA SER A 131 4.33 2.45 -6.09
C SER A 131 4.36 2.70 -4.59
N LEU A 132 4.69 1.68 -3.81
CA LEU A 132 4.92 1.79 -2.37
C LEU A 132 6.40 2.06 -2.16
N LEU A 133 6.72 3.25 -1.67
CA LEU A 133 8.07 3.72 -1.47
C LEU A 133 8.46 3.58 -0.01
N THR A 134 9.45 2.74 0.28
CA THR A 134 9.99 2.48 1.63
C THR A 134 11.40 3.05 1.80
N PRO A 135 11.85 3.26 3.05
CA PRO A 135 13.23 3.67 3.37
C PRO A 135 14.33 2.84 2.73
N GLU A 136 14.23 1.53 2.86
CA GLU A 136 15.28 0.58 2.48
C GLU A 136 14.71 -0.53 1.58
N ASP A 137 15.60 -1.35 1.03
CA ASP A 137 15.23 -2.51 0.22
C ASP A 137 14.43 -3.52 1.07
N PRO A 138 13.15 -3.80 0.75
CA PRO A 138 12.31 -4.72 1.53
C PRO A 138 12.79 -6.18 1.47
N THR A 139 13.76 -6.53 0.63
CA THR A 139 14.40 -7.85 0.63
C THR A 139 15.53 -7.97 1.66
N ALA A 140 16.06 -6.84 2.14
CA ALA A 140 17.18 -6.77 3.07
C ALA A 140 16.82 -6.12 4.42
N ASP A 141 15.82 -5.23 4.46
CA ASP A 141 15.41 -4.48 5.64
C ASP A 141 14.07 -4.98 6.21
N PRO A 142 14.01 -5.37 7.50
CA PRO A 142 12.80 -5.90 8.11
C PRO A 142 11.66 -4.88 8.25
N PHE A 143 11.95 -3.58 8.42
CA PHE A 143 10.90 -2.57 8.53
C PHE A 143 10.19 -2.39 7.19
N SER A 144 10.95 -2.17 6.12
CA SER A 144 10.46 -2.04 4.75
C SER A 144 9.73 -3.30 4.30
N ALA A 145 10.25 -4.49 4.64
CA ALA A 145 9.55 -5.76 4.41
C ALA A 145 8.19 -5.81 5.12
N ALA A 146 8.12 -5.38 6.38
CA ALA A 146 6.86 -5.35 7.14
C ALA A 146 5.84 -4.37 6.55
N VAL A 147 6.29 -3.20 6.07
CA VAL A 147 5.44 -2.23 5.37
C VAL A 147 4.84 -2.82 4.10
N VAL A 148 5.66 -3.49 3.27
CA VAL A 148 5.18 -4.20 2.07
C VAL A 148 4.18 -5.31 2.41
N ASN A 149 4.48 -6.11 3.44
CA ASN A 149 3.60 -7.21 3.86
C ASN A 149 2.25 -6.69 4.39
N ASP A 150 2.24 -5.60 5.17
CA ASP A 150 1.00 -4.97 5.63
C ASP A 150 0.18 -4.43 4.47
N PHE A 151 0.83 -3.86 3.46
CA PHE A 151 0.17 -3.37 2.25
C PHE A 151 -0.49 -4.52 1.49
N VAL A 152 0.25 -5.60 1.21
CA VAL A 152 -0.29 -6.79 0.54
C VAL A 152 -1.43 -7.41 1.35
N GLY A 153 -1.24 -7.61 2.66
CA GLY A 153 -2.26 -8.16 3.54
C GLY A 153 -3.52 -7.27 3.66
N SER A 154 -3.46 -6.01 3.24
CA SER A 154 -4.63 -5.12 3.21
C SER A 154 -5.69 -5.50 2.16
N PHE A 155 -5.30 -6.33 1.19
CA PHE A 155 -6.20 -6.90 0.18
C PHE A 155 -6.92 -8.16 0.68
N ASP A 156 -6.46 -8.79 1.75
CA ASP A 156 -7.13 -9.93 2.38
C ASP A 156 -8.35 -9.45 3.18
N ALA A 157 -9.46 -9.26 2.48
CA ALA A 157 -10.76 -9.08 3.11
C ALA A 157 -11.26 -10.45 3.57
N THR A 158 -10.91 -10.88 4.79
CA THR A 158 -11.72 -11.93 5.42
C THR A 158 -13.12 -11.35 5.60
N VAL A 159 -14.04 -11.75 4.74
CA VAL A 159 -15.47 -11.44 4.87
C VAL A 159 -15.90 -12.05 6.21
N GLN A 160 -16.06 -11.23 7.24
CA GLN A 160 -16.87 -11.63 8.38
C GLN A 160 -18.29 -11.78 7.83
N VAL A 161 -18.65 -13.01 7.48
CA VAL A 161 -20.04 -13.39 7.26
C VAL A 161 -20.71 -13.21 8.61
N VAL A 162 -21.37 -12.06 8.78
CA VAL A 162 -22.32 -11.86 9.87
C VAL A 162 -23.43 -12.88 9.63
N LYS A 163 -23.38 -13.99 10.37
CA LYS A 163 -24.56 -14.86 10.51
C LYS A 163 -25.61 -14.03 11.24
N ALA A 164 -26.59 -13.54 10.50
CA ALA A 164 -27.84 -13.09 11.10
C ALA A 164 -28.44 -14.29 11.84
N VAL A 165 -28.67 -14.11 13.14
CA VAL A 165 -29.42 -15.02 14.02
C VAL A 165 -30.90 -14.81 13.78
#